data_AF-A0A4Q3RFS0-F1
#
_entry.id   AF-A0A4Q3RFS0-F1
#
_cell.length_a   1.000
_cell.length_b   1.000
_cell.length_c   1.000
_cell.angle_alpha   90.00
_cell.angle_beta   90.00
_cell.angle_gamma   90.00
#
_symmetry.space_group_name_H-M   'P 1'
#
loop_
_entity.id
_entity.type
_entity.pdbx_description
1 polymer ?
#
loop_
_entity_poly.entity_id
_entity_poly.type
_entity_poly.pdbx_seq_one_letter_code
_entity_poly.pdbx_strand_id
1 'polypeptide(L)'
;MRKLSVIFFFLWSCSTEKVPKDILPPEEMQAILYDVIRADELVDFSAFQDSTYRKFSKRAALYDSVLTLHKISKENFQKSFQYYQGRPDLLRTMLDSLQSKVQIPADISRKVKPVLAK
;
A
#
# COMPACT_ATOMS: atom_id res chain seq x y z
N MET A 1 -39.88 -27.40 -5.96
CA MET A 1 -38.47 -27.51 -6.38
C MET A 1 -37.74 -26.24 -5.97
N ARG A 2 -36.74 -26.40 -5.11
CA ARG A 2 -36.11 -25.37 -4.28
C ARG A 2 -35.17 -24.50 -5.12
N LYS A 3 -35.58 -23.26 -5.44
CA LYS A 3 -34.66 -22.23 -5.91
C LYS A 3 -33.91 -21.67 -4.70
N LEU A 4 -32.70 -22.16 -4.45
CA LEU A 4 -31.79 -21.58 -3.47
C LEU A 4 -31.02 -20.45 -4.17
N SER A 5 -31.58 -19.24 -4.17
CA SER A 5 -30.85 -18.05 -4.58
C SER A 5 -30.05 -17.57 -3.37
N VAL A 6 -28.77 -17.94 -3.31
CA VAL A 6 -27.85 -17.45 -2.28
C VAL A 6 -27.38 -16.06 -2.72
N ILE A 7 -28.10 -15.04 -2.26
CA ILE A 7 -27.67 -13.65 -2.35
C ILE A 7 -26.59 -13.45 -1.28
N PHE A 8 -25.34 -13.40 -1.71
CA PHE A 8 -24.20 -13.05 -0.87
C PHE A 8 -24.07 -11.51 -0.88
N PHE A 9 -24.85 -10.83 -0.03
CA PHE A 9 -24.58 -9.42 0.30
C PHE A 9 -23.41 -9.40 1.28
N PHE A 10 -22.19 -9.14 0.78
CA PHE A 10 -21.11 -8.67 1.64
C PHE A 10 -21.53 -7.31 2.23
N LEU A 11 -21.82 -7.32 3.54
CA LEU A 11 -22.00 -6.11 4.33
C LEU A 11 -20.64 -5.42 4.47
N TRP A 12 -20.33 -4.49 3.56
CA TRP A 12 -19.26 -3.53 3.76
C TRP A 12 -19.82 -2.37 4.58
N SER A 13 -19.66 -2.44 5.90
CA SER A 13 -19.83 -1.26 6.76
C SER A 13 -18.52 -1.08 7.52
N CYS A 14 -17.64 -0.27 6.95
CA CYS A 14 -16.60 0.40 7.70
C CYS A 14 -16.95 1.89 7.67
N SER A 15 -16.94 2.55 8.83
CA SER A 15 -17.27 3.96 8.96
C SER A 15 -16.22 4.77 8.22
N THR A 16 -16.48 5.09 6.95
CA THR A 16 -15.62 5.97 6.18
C THR A 16 -15.88 7.39 6.65
N GLU A 17 -14.83 8.06 7.14
CA GLU A 17 -14.84 9.52 7.14
C GLU A 17 -15.18 9.99 5.72
N LYS A 18 -16.02 11.03 5.62
CA LYS A 18 -16.54 11.49 4.33
C LYS A 18 -15.42 12.16 3.52
N VAL A 19 -14.65 11.34 2.81
CA VAL A 19 -13.68 11.77 1.81
C VAL A 19 -14.45 12.32 0.59
N PRO A 20 -13.99 13.42 -0.04
CA PRO A 20 -14.61 13.95 -1.25
C PRO A 20 -14.68 12.89 -2.37
N LYS A 21 -15.73 12.95 -3.20
CA LYS A 21 -15.99 11.93 -4.25
C LYS A 21 -14.89 11.83 -5.31
N ASP A 22 -14.08 12.87 -5.44
CA ASP A 22 -12.99 13.02 -6.40
C ASP A 22 -11.62 12.63 -5.82
N ILE A 23 -11.61 12.08 -4.60
CA ILE A 23 -10.44 11.58 -3.88
C ILE A 23 -10.61 10.09 -3.66
N LEU A 24 -9.53 9.33 -3.86
CA LEU A 24 -9.51 7.89 -3.63
C LEU A 24 -9.90 7.59 -2.18
N PRO A 25 -10.80 6.63 -1.92
CA PRO A 25 -11.11 6.18 -0.56
C PRO A 25 -9.87 5.73 0.21
N PRO A 26 -9.85 5.85 1.55
CA PRO A 26 -8.69 5.47 2.36
C PRO A 26 -8.24 4.03 2.14
N GLU A 27 -9.18 3.10 1.97
CA GLU A 27 -8.89 1.68 1.73
C GLU A 27 -8.17 1.45 0.39
N GLU A 28 -8.59 2.15 -0.67
CA GLU A 28 -7.94 2.09 -1.98
C GLU A 28 -6.55 2.72 -1.95
N MET A 29 -6.43 3.90 -1.32
CA MET A 29 -5.14 4.57 -1.16
C MET A 29 -4.17 3.70 -0.33
N GLN A 30 -4.65 3.07 0.73
CA GLN A 30 -3.85 2.15 1.54
C GLN A 30 -3.30 0.99 0.69
N ALA A 31 -4.13 0.38 -0.16
CA ALA A 31 -3.72 -0.73 -1.02
C ALA A 31 -2.65 -0.29 -2.04
N ILE A 32 -2.80 0.91 -2.63
CA ILE A 32 -1.82 1.49 -3.54
C ILE A 32 -0.50 1.77 -2.82
N LEU A 33 -0.54 2.42 -1.65
CA LEU A 33 0.65 2.76 -0.87
C LEU A 33 1.43 1.52 -0.42
N TYR A 34 0.73 0.43 -0.09
CA TYR A 34 1.36 -0.84 0.21
C TYR A 34 2.25 -1.33 -0.94
N ASP A 35 1.73 -1.27 -2.18
CA ASP A 35 2.46 -1.73 -3.36
C ASP A 35 3.58 -0.77 -3.77
N VAL A 36 3.37 0.53 -3.60
CA VAL A 36 4.40 1.56 -3.81
C VAL A 36 5.60 1.34 -2.87
N ILE A 37 5.34 1.09 -1.58
CA ILE A 37 6.41 0.83 -0.60
C ILE A 37 7.21 -0.42 -0.98
N ARG A 38 6.54 -1.51 -1.35
CA ARG A 38 7.20 -2.75 -1.81
C ARG A 38 8.03 -2.53 -3.08
N ALA A 39 7.52 -1.72 -4.01
CA ALA A 39 8.27 -1.35 -5.22
C ALA A 39 9.55 -0.56 -4.87
N ASP A 40 9.47 0.35 -3.90
CA ASP A 40 10.61 1.11 -3.41
C ASP A 40 11.66 0.21 -2.74
N GLU A 41 11.24 -0.71 -1.88
CA GLU A 41 12.12 -1.70 -1.25
C GLU A 41 12.84 -2.56 -2.29
N LEU A 42 12.12 -3.04 -3.32
CA LEU A 42 12.70 -3.84 -4.39
C LEU A 42 13.77 -3.06 -5.18
N VAL A 43 13.50 -1.80 -5.48
CA VAL A 43 14.44 -0.91 -6.16
C VAL A 43 15.70 -0.71 -5.32
N ASP A 44 15.52 -0.46 -4.03
CA ASP A 44 16.63 -0.18 -3.11
C ASP A 44 17.48 -1.44 -2.89
N PHE A 45 16.85 -2.60 -2.75
CA PHE A 45 17.52 -3.90 -2.69
C PHE A 45 18.29 -4.23 -3.98
N SER A 46 17.71 -3.92 -5.15
CA SER A 46 18.37 -4.15 -6.45
C SER A 46 19.56 -3.22 -6.64
N ALA A 47 19.41 -1.93 -6.29
CA ALA A 47 20.48 -0.94 -6.39
C ALA A 47 21.65 -1.22 -5.44
N PHE A 48 21.40 -1.86 -4.30
CA PHE A 48 22.46 -2.28 -3.39
C PHE A 48 23.36 -3.39 -3.99
N GLN A 49 22.79 -4.24 -4.85
CA GLN A 49 23.51 -5.36 -5.49
C GLN A 49 24.23 -4.96 -6.79
N ASP A 50 23.71 -3.96 -7.49
CA ASP A 50 24.23 -3.51 -8.78
C ASP A 50 24.40 -1.98 -8.81
N SER A 51 25.65 -1.53 -8.81
CA SER A 51 25.98 -0.10 -8.86
C SER A 51 25.62 0.56 -10.19
N THR A 52 25.40 -0.21 -11.26
CA THR A 52 24.95 0.30 -12.57
C THR A 52 23.43 0.44 -12.64
N TYR A 53 22.72 0.03 -11.59
CA TYR A 53 21.26 0.05 -11.54
C TYR A 53 20.71 1.48 -11.58
N ARG A 54 19.88 1.77 -12.59
CA ARG A 54 19.30 3.10 -12.82
C ARG A 54 18.09 3.35 -11.91
N LYS A 55 18.36 3.52 -10.60
CA LYS A 55 17.39 3.62 -9.49
C LYS A 55 16.14 4.44 -9.83
N PHE A 56 16.33 5.70 -10.26
CA PHE A 56 15.23 6.62 -10.57
C PHE A 56 14.30 6.09 -11.67
N SER A 57 14.87 5.67 -12.81
CA SER A 57 14.06 5.16 -13.94
C SER A 57 13.29 3.89 -13.60
N LYS A 58 13.91 2.98 -12.83
CA LYS A 58 13.29 1.72 -12.43
C LYS A 58 12.16 1.94 -11.43
N ARG A 59 12.37 2.85 -10.48
CA ARG A 59 11.33 3.28 -9.54
C ARG A 59 10.12 3.88 -10.25
N ALA A 60 10.35 4.81 -11.17
CA ALA A 60 9.27 5.42 -11.96
C ALA A 60 8.46 4.36 -12.73
N ALA A 61 9.13 3.45 -13.42
CA ALA A 61 8.46 2.37 -14.16
C ALA A 61 7.64 1.43 -13.25
N LEU A 62 8.14 1.13 -12.06
CA LEU A 62 7.39 0.32 -11.09
C LEU A 62 6.19 1.06 -10.52
N TYR A 63 6.29 2.37 -10.27
CA TYR A 63 5.15 3.17 -9.83
C TYR A 63 4.04 3.19 -10.89
N ASP A 64 4.40 3.38 -12.16
CA ASP A 64 3.43 3.32 -13.26
C ASP A 64 2.78 1.93 -13.36
N SER A 65 3.54 0.86 -13.10
CA SER A 65 3.03 -0.51 -13.04
C SER A 65 2.06 -0.72 -11.88
N VAL A 66 2.38 -0.20 -10.68
CA VAL A 66 1.49 -0.25 -9.51
C VAL A 66 0.18 0.48 -9.82
N LEU A 67 0.23 1.70 -10.35
CA LEU A 67 -0.99 2.45 -10.69
C LEU A 67 -1.85 1.72 -11.74
N THR A 68 -1.21 1.09 -12.73
CA THR A 68 -1.89 0.28 -13.74
C THR A 68 -2.58 -0.93 -13.11
N LEU A 69 -1.93 -1.63 -12.17
CA LEU A 69 -2.51 -2.77 -11.44
C LEU A 69 -3.75 -2.37 -10.64
N HIS A 70 -3.72 -1.19 -10.02
CA HIS A 70 -4.86 -0.62 -9.28
C HIS A 70 -5.89 0.08 -10.17
N LYS A 71 -5.65 0.16 -11.50
CA LYS A 71 -6.50 0.83 -12.49
C LYS A 71 -6.73 2.32 -12.18
N ILE A 72 -5.71 2.99 -11.65
CA ILE A 72 -5.76 4.40 -11.27
C ILE A 72 -4.86 5.23 -12.19
N SER A 73 -5.31 6.44 -12.54
CA SER A 73 -4.47 7.40 -13.27
C SER A 73 -3.49 8.10 -12.33
N LYS A 74 -2.35 8.54 -12.88
CA LYS A 74 -1.34 9.27 -12.11
C LYS A 74 -1.90 10.54 -11.48
N GLU A 75 -2.78 11.24 -12.19
CA GLU A 75 -3.41 12.48 -11.74
C GLU A 75 -4.34 12.21 -10.55
N ASN A 76 -5.16 11.15 -10.61
CA ASN A 76 -6.06 10.77 -9.53
C ASN A 76 -5.29 10.34 -8.28
N PHE A 77 -4.21 9.57 -8.46
CA PHE A 77 -3.32 9.20 -7.36
C PHE A 77 -2.67 10.43 -6.74
N GLN A 78 -2.05 11.30 -7.54
CA GLN A 78 -1.37 12.51 -7.05
C GLN A 78 -2.32 13.43 -6.29
N LYS A 79 -3.49 13.70 -6.85
CA LYS A 79 -4.53 14.53 -6.22
C LYS A 79 -4.96 13.96 -4.88
N SER A 80 -5.22 12.66 -4.84
CA SER A 80 -5.65 11.98 -3.62
C SER A 80 -4.55 11.93 -2.58
N PHE A 81 -3.31 11.66 -3.00
CA PHE A 81 -2.16 11.64 -2.11
C PHE A 81 -1.91 13.02 -1.49
N GLN A 82 -2.01 14.10 -2.27
CA GLN A 82 -1.93 15.47 -1.74
C GLN A 82 -3.00 15.76 -0.69
N TYR A 83 -4.24 15.30 -0.91
CA TYR A 83 -5.31 15.42 0.08
C TYR A 83 -4.94 14.73 1.41
N TYR A 84 -4.40 13.51 1.35
CA TYR A 84 -3.99 12.77 2.54
C TYR A 84 -2.72 13.32 3.21
N GLN A 85 -1.80 13.91 2.45
CA GLN A 85 -0.66 14.63 3.02
C GLN A 85 -1.10 15.82 3.89
N GLY A 86 -2.22 16.47 3.54
CA GLY A 86 -2.84 17.52 4.35
C GLY A 86 -3.66 17.01 5.54
N ARG A 87 -3.80 15.69 5.71
CA ARG A 87 -4.58 15.03 6.78
C ARG A 87 -3.75 13.94 7.48
N PRO A 88 -2.80 14.34 8.35
CA PRO A 88 -1.88 13.42 8.99
C PRO A 88 -2.56 12.32 9.82
N ASP A 89 -3.73 12.59 10.37
CA ASP A 89 -4.61 11.66 11.08
C ASP A 89 -5.04 10.47 10.20
N LEU A 90 -5.55 10.77 9.00
CA LEU A 90 -5.94 9.75 8.03
C LEU A 90 -4.73 9.01 7.45
N LEU A 91 -3.70 9.77 7.07
CA LEU A 91 -2.46 9.18 6.52
C LEU A 91 -1.79 8.25 7.52
N ARG A 92 -1.70 8.65 8.80
CA ARG A 92 -1.16 7.81 9.86
C ARG A 92 -1.97 6.54 10.02
N THR A 93 -3.30 6.63 10.05
CA THR A 93 -4.17 5.45 10.19
C THR A 93 -3.93 4.44 9.05
N MET A 94 -3.80 4.92 7.81
CA MET A 94 -3.45 4.06 6.67
C MET A 94 -2.08 3.41 6.84
N LEU A 95 -1.05 4.19 7.20
CA LEU A 95 0.31 3.67 7.38
C LEU A 95 0.44 2.68 8.55
N ASP A 96 -0.21 2.96 9.68
CA ASP A 96 -0.25 2.06 10.84
C ASP A 96 -0.92 0.72 10.46
N SER A 97 -1.95 0.76 9.62
CA SER A 97 -2.60 -0.44 9.07
C SER A 97 -1.66 -1.26 8.17
N LEU A 98 -0.71 -0.62 7.47
CA LEU A 98 0.31 -1.32 6.66
C LEU A 98 1.31 -2.08 7.52
N GLN A 99 1.72 -1.54 8.67
CA GLN A 99 2.68 -2.20 9.57
C GLN A 99 2.15 -3.56 10.07
N SER A 100 0.82 -3.68 10.23
CA SER A 100 0.20 -4.96 10.60
C SER A 100 0.38 -6.05 9.55
N LYS A 101 0.57 -5.69 8.28
CA LYS A 101 0.81 -6.63 7.17
C LYS A 101 2.27 -7.06 7.05
N VAL A 102 3.19 -6.30 7.64
CA VAL A 102 4.65 -6.58 7.66
C VAL A 102 5.02 -7.43 8.88
N GLN A 103 4.06 -7.99 9.62
CA GLN A 103 4.34 -8.80 10.81
C GLN A 103 5.27 -9.96 10.48
N ILE A 104 6.51 -9.82 10.94
CA ILE A 104 7.51 -10.87 10.92
C ILE A 104 7.01 -11.96 11.88
N PRO A 105 6.85 -13.21 11.42
CA PRO A 105 6.50 -14.34 12.27
C PRO A 105 7.34 -14.36 13.55
N ALA A 106 6.70 -14.62 14.70
CA ALA A 106 7.33 -14.46 16.01
C ALA A 106 8.61 -15.31 16.19
N ASP A 107 8.70 -16.43 15.48
CA ASP A 107 9.86 -17.29 15.38
C ASP A 107 11.04 -16.61 14.68
N ILE A 108 10.79 -15.90 13.57
CA ILE A 108 11.81 -15.10 12.86
C ILE A 108 12.24 -13.91 13.73
N SER A 109 11.30 -13.22 14.39
CA SER A 109 11.62 -12.09 15.28
C SER A 109 12.56 -12.48 16.43
N ARG A 110 12.36 -13.67 17.04
CA ARG A 110 13.26 -14.19 18.08
C ARG A 110 14.66 -14.52 17.57
N LYS A 111 14.80 -14.93 16.31
CA LYS A 111 16.09 -15.25 15.68
C LYS A 111 16.87 -14.00 15.27
N VAL A 112 16.18 -12.93 14.87
CA VAL A 112 16.79 -11.67 14.39
C VAL A 112 17.29 -10.79 15.54
N LYS A 113 16.54 -10.69 16.66
CA LYS A 113 16.94 -9.87 17.82
C LYS A 113 18.39 -10.07 18.32
N PRO A 114 18.91 -11.29 18.48
CA PRO A 114 20.29 -11.49 18.94
C PRO A 114 21.37 -11.15 17.89
N VAL A 115 21.02 -11.07 16.60
CA VAL A 115 21.98 -10.75 15.52
C VAL A 115 22.23 -9.25 15.40
N LEU A 116 21.24 -8.41 15.72
CA LEU A 116 21.34 -6.95 15.66
C LEU A 116 21.89 -6.31 16.96
N ALA A 117 22.04 -7.10 18.02
CA ALA A 117 22.51 -6.63 19.33
C ALA A 117 24.04 -6.80 19.54
N LYS A 118 24.79 -7.06 18.47
CA LYS A 118 26.23 -7.29 18.46
C LYS A 118 26.91 -6.32 17.51
#